data_AF-A0A7W2Y9D0-F1
#
_entry.id   AF-A0A7W2Y9D0-F1
#
_cell.length_a   1.000
_cell.length_b   1.000
_cell.length_c   1.000
_cell.angle_alpha   90.00
_cell.angle_beta   90.00
_cell.angle_gamma   90.00
#
_symmetry.space_group_name_H-M   'P 1'
#
loop_
_entity.id
_entity.type
_entity.pdbx_description
1 polymer ?
#
loop_
_entity_poly.entity_id
_entity_poly.type
_entity_poly.pdbx_seq_one_letter_code
_entity_poly.pdbx_strand_id
1 'polypeptide(L)'
;MSNHNLNNGPNALGGGFSDNKLQKGLYSIVAKTNFAPWSDYKAAHKIFNRRATQLCGIADFTAIELVEREFEHIPRDLPPKYIISQVNGYVICKSSNLTIKEAEKLIQASYAVSL
;
A
#
# COMPACT_ATOMS: atom_id res chain seq x y z
N MET A 1 -13.10 5.34 -4.60
CA MET A 1 -11.73 4.97 -4.18
C MET A 1 -11.03 6.19 -3.60
N SER A 2 -10.45 6.08 -2.40
CA SER A 2 -9.81 7.21 -1.71
C SER A 2 -8.49 7.62 -2.38
N ASN A 3 -8.20 8.92 -2.42
CA ASN A 3 -6.91 9.49 -2.88
C ASN A 3 -6.19 10.26 -1.76
N HIS A 4 -6.58 10.01 -0.50
CA HIS A 4 -5.97 10.67 0.65
C HIS A 4 -4.57 10.13 0.91
N ASN A 5 -3.59 11.03 1.10
CA ASN A 5 -2.25 10.65 1.54
C ASN A 5 -2.23 10.54 3.07
N LEU A 6 -2.18 9.30 3.56
CA LEU A 6 -2.16 8.93 4.97
C LEU A 6 -0.86 9.35 5.68
N ASN A 7 0.21 9.69 4.95
CA ASN A 7 1.39 10.32 5.55
C ASN A 7 1.07 11.70 6.16
N ASN A 8 0.00 12.36 5.70
CA ASN A 8 -0.45 13.65 6.20
C ASN A 8 -1.46 13.52 7.36
N GLY A 9 -1.63 12.31 7.90
CA GLY A 9 -2.57 12.01 8.97
C GLY A 9 -3.76 11.15 8.52
N PRO A 10 -4.58 10.69 9.48
CA PRO A 10 -5.66 9.75 9.23
C PRO A 10 -6.78 10.38 8.39
N ASN A 11 -7.42 9.54 7.56
CA ASN A 11 -8.68 9.89 6.91
C ASN A 11 -9.86 9.47 7.80
N ALA A 12 -10.87 10.34 7.94
CA ALA A 12 -12.09 10.04 8.69
C ALA A 12 -12.83 8.80 8.17
N LEU A 13 -12.67 8.46 6.88
CA LEU A 13 -13.25 7.26 6.26
C LEU A 13 -12.30 6.06 6.24
N GLY A 14 -11.11 6.16 6.84
CA GLY A 14 -10.11 5.10 6.95
C GLY A 14 -9.25 4.85 5.71
N GLY A 15 -9.73 5.19 4.51
CA GLY A 15 -9.07 4.86 3.25
C GLY A 15 -8.06 5.89 2.74
N GLY A 16 -7.13 5.44 1.91
CA GLY A 16 -6.09 6.29 1.34
C GLY A 16 -4.86 5.47 0.96
N PHE A 17 -3.73 6.14 0.80
CA PHE A 17 -2.43 5.48 0.65
C PHE A 17 -1.40 6.16 1.54
N SER A 18 -0.40 5.42 2.01
CA SER A 18 0.86 5.95 2.52
C SER A 18 1.99 5.29 1.75
N ASP A 19 3.05 6.04 1.47
CA ASP A 19 4.22 5.52 0.79
C ASP A 19 5.51 6.05 1.42
N ASN A 20 6.55 5.24 1.32
CA ASN A 20 7.90 5.65 1.69
C ASN A 20 8.88 5.31 0.57
N LYS A 21 9.82 6.21 0.32
CA LYS A 21 10.89 5.99 -0.66
C LYS A 21 12.06 5.30 0.04
N LEU A 22 12.36 4.07 -0.38
CA LEU A 22 13.55 3.35 0.10
C LEU A 22 14.79 3.73 -0.72
N GLN A 23 14.62 3.80 -2.03
CA GLN A 23 15.65 4.24 -2.97
C GLN A 23 14.98 4.87 -4.20
N LYS A 24 15.75 5.56 -5.05
CA LYS A 24 15.23 6.02 -6.35
C LYS A 24 14.67 4.83 -7.13
N GLY A 25 13.36 4.85 -7.37
CA GLY A 25 12.65 3.79 -8.09
C GLY A 25 12.29 2.55 -7.26
N LEU A 26 12.46 2.59 -5.93
CA LEU A 26 11.99 1.57 -5.00
C LEU A 26 11.18 2.23 -3.88
N TYR A 27 9.91 1.85 -3.76
CA TYR A 27 8.97 2.44 -2.81
C TYR A 27 8.22 1.37 -2.05
N SER A 28 7.94 1.61 -0.78
CA SER A 28 6.91 0.87 -0.05
C SER A 28 5.58 1.61 -0.16
N ILE A 29 4.49 0.88 -0.31
CA ILE A 29 3.13 1.44 -0.39
C ILE A 29 2.21 0.63 0.51
N VAL A 30 1.41 1.34 1.29
CA VAL A 30 0.25 0.83 2.01
C VAL A 30 -0.97 1.50 1.42
N ALA A 31 -1.91 0.72 0.88
CA ALA A 31 -3.14 1.20 0.28
C ALA A 31 -4.34 0.69 1.07
N LYS A 32 -5.25 1.58 1.47
CA LYS A 32 -6.44 1.28 2.26
C LYS A 32 -7.71 1.71 1.53
N THR A 33 -8.72 0.85 1.56
CA THR A 33 -10.09 1.20 1.19
C THR A 33 -10.75 2.08 2.25
N ASN A 34 -11.82 2.78 1.89
CA ASN A 34 -12.71 3.34 2.91
C ASN A 34 -13.48 2.20 3.60
N PHE A 35 -14.14 2.49 4.71
CA PHE A 35 -15.02 1.52 5.34
C PHE A 35 -16.07 0.96 4.37
N ALA A 36 -16.22 -0.37 4.39
CA ALA A 36 -17.24 -1.09 3.65
C ALA A 36 -17.83 -2.25 4.50
N PRO A 37 -19.04 -2.74 4.17
CA PRO A 37 -19.65 -3.89 4.84
C PRO A 37 -18.98 -5.24 4.51
N TRP A 38 -18.01 -5.25 3.61
CA TRP A 38 -17.32 -6.43 3.09
C TRP A 38 -15.86 -6.07 2.75
N SER A 39 -15.01 -7.08 2.64
CA SER A 39 -13.62 -6.91 2.21
C SER A 39 -13.55 -6.65 0.69
N ASP A 40 -12.81 -5.63 0.28
CA ASP A 40 -12.60 -5.23 -1.11
C ASP A 40 -11.10 -5.02 -1.41
N TYR A 41 -10.35 -6.12 -1.44
CA TYR A 41 -8.93 -6.11 -1.82
C TYR A 41 -8.71 -5.60 -3.24
N LYS A 42 -9.68 -5.81 -4.15
CA LYS A 42 -9.62 -5.29 -5.52
C LYS A 42 -9.56 -3.77 -5.53
N ALA A 43 -10.35 -3.09 -4.69
CA ALA A 43 -10.26 -1.64 -4.54
C ALA A 43 -8.94 -1.19 -3.89
N ALA A 44 -8.42 -1.92 -2.90
CA ALA A 44 -7.11 -1.64 -2.32
C ALA A 44 -5.97 -1.76 -3.35
N HIS A 45 -5.97 -2.82 -4.18
CA HIS A 45 -5.02 -2.98 -5.29
C HIS A 45 -5.11 -1.87 -6.32
N LYS A 46 -6.31 -1.39 -6.65
CA LYS A 46 -6.46 -0.25 -7.55
C LYS A 46 -5.86 1.04 -6.97
N ILE A 47 -6.00 1.27 -5.66
CA ILE A 47 -5.36 2.41 -4.98
C ILE A 47 -3.83 2.24 -5.00
N PHE A 48 -3.33 1.03 -4.68
CA PHE A 48 -1.91 0.69 -4.74
C PHE A 48 -1.32 0.94 -6.15
N ASN A 49 -1.92 0.36 -7.19
CA ASN A 49 -1.44 0.48 -8.57
C ASN A 49 -1.49 1.91 -9.07
N ARG A 50 -2.53 2.68 -8.70
CA ARG A 50 -2.58 4.11 -9.03
C ARG A 50 -1.43 4.86 -8.38
N ARG A 51 -1.14 4.60 -7.10
CA ARG A 51 -0.03 5.27 -6.41
C ARG A 51 1.33 4.84 -6.96
N ALA A 52 1.51 3.56 -7.25
CA ALA A 52 2.70 3.02 -7.93
C ALA A 52 2.95 3.73 -9.27
N THR A 53 1.91 3.87 -10.09
CA THR A 53 1.97 4.61 -11.36
C THR A 53 2.37 6.07 -11.16
N GLN A 54 1.82 6.75 -10.15
CA GLN A 54 2.21 8.14 -9.84
C GLN A 54 3.67 8.26 -9.41
N LEU A 55 4.18 7.30 -8.63
CA LEU A 55 5.57 7.30 -8.15
C LEU A 55 6.57 6.97 -9.26
N CYS A 56 6.23 6.02 -10.14
CA CYS A 56 7.08 5.64 -11.26
C CYS A 56 6.92 6.54 -12.50
N GLY A 57 5.90 7.40 -12.52
CA GLY A 57 5.54 8.27 -13.65
C GLY A 57 4.78 7.56 -14.77
N ILE A 58 4.86 6.22 -14.84
CA ILE A 58 4.18 5.35 -15.80
C ILE A 58 3.75 4.04 -15.12
N ALA A 59 2.80 3.34 -15.73
CA ALA A 59 2.33 2.03 -15.26
C ALA A 59 3.28 0.89 -15.69
N ASP A 60 4.58 1.08 -15.45
CA ASP A 60 5.64 0.11 -15.75
C ASP A 60 6.49 -0.11 -14.50
N PHE A 61 6.06 -1.08 -13.70
CA PHE A 61 6.66 -1.43 -12.43
C PHE A 61 6.40 -2.89 -12.07
N THR A 62 7.26 -3.44 -11.23
CA THR A 62 7.09 -4.76 -10.61
C THR A 62 6.67 -4.56 -9.16
N ALA A 63 5.53 -5.13 -8.77
CA ALA A 63 5.11 -5.19 -7.38
C ALA A 63 5.61 -6.49 -6.73
N ILE A 64 6.21 -6.38 -5.53
CA ILE A 64 6.72 -7.53 -4.77
C ILE A 64 6.25 -7.48 -3.32
N GLU A 65 6.26 -8.65 -2.66
CA GLU A 65 5.82 -8.85 -1.27
C GLU A 65 4.44 -8.23 -0.99
N LEU A 66 3.51 -8.42 -1.92
CA LEU A 66 2.13 -7.95 -1.76
C LEU A 66 1.43 -8.76 -0.66
N VAL A 67 0.96 -8.07 0.36
CA VAL A 67 0.22 -8.66 1.49
C VAL A 67 -1.12 -7.96 1.63
N GLU A 68 -2.18 -8.74 1.55
CA GLU A 68 -3.56 -8.32 1.83
C GLU A 68 -3.87 -8.45 3.32
N ARG A 69 -4.53 -7.43 3.88
CA ARG A 69 -4.99 -7.42 5.28
C ARG A 69 -6.33 -6.74 5.38
N GLU A 70 -7.12 -7.11 6.37
CA GLU A 70 -8.33 -6.39 6.74
C GLU A 70 -8.28 -5.92 8.19
N PHE A 71 -8.92 -4.78 8.44
CA PHE A 71 -9.07 -4.20 9.76
C PHE A 71 -10.55 -3.92 9.99
N GLU A 72 -11.10 -4.51 11.04
CA GLU A 72 -12.42 -4.14 11.54
C GLU A 72 -12.25 -2.94 12.46
N HIS A 73 -12.86 -1.80 12.11
CA HIS A 73 -12.67 -0.56 12.87
C HIS A 73 -13.38 -0.58 14.22
N ILE A 74 -14.47 -1.34 14.32
CA ILE A 74 -15.27 -1.51 15.53
C ILE A 74 -15.78 -2.95 15.52
N PRO A 75 -15.39 -3.80 16.50
CA PRO A 75 -16.03 -5.08 16.68
C PRO A 75 -17.48 -4.81 17.09
N ARG A 76 -18.39 -4.85 16.11
CA ARG A 76 -19.82 -4.87 16.37
C ARG A 76 -20.29 -6.29 16.09
N ASP A 77 -20.92 -6.91 17.07
CA ASP A 77 -21.61 -8.20 16.91
C ASP A 77 -22.84 -8.11 15.99
N LEU A 78 -23.15 -6.90 15.48
CA LEU A 78 -24.31 -6.62 14.64
C LEU A 78 -23.89 -5.97 13.30
N PRO A 79 -24.39 -6.47 12.16
CA PRO A 79 -24.11 -5.91 10.84
C PRO A 79 -24.73 -4.49 10.67
N PRO A 80 -24.17 -3.65 9.77
CA PRO A 80 -23.01 -3.92 8.93
C PRO A 80 -21.67 -3.72 9.65
N LYS A 81 -20.72 -4.62 9.39
CA LYS A 81 -19.31 -4.46 9.81
C LYS A 81 -18.69 -3.25 9.10
N TYR A 82 -17.68 -2.64 9.71
CA TYR A 82 -16.89 -1.57 9.09
C TYR A 82 -15.48 -2.10 8.81
N ILE A 83 -15.34 -2.73 7.65
CA ILE A 83 -14.10 -3.36 7.19
C ILE A 83 -13.30 -2.36 6.35
N ILE A 84 -12.01 -2.22 6.68
CA ILE A 84 -11.00 -1.61 5.80
C ILE A 84 -10.17 -2.74 5.22
N SER A 85 -10.23 -2.94 3.91
CA SER A 85 -9.25 -3.75 3.19
C SER A 85 -8.00 -2.94 2.87
N GLN A 86 -6.85 -3.56 3.08
CA GLN A 86 -5.52 -2.99 2.90
C GLN A 86 -4.66 -3.90 2.03
N VAL A 87 -3.82 -3.29 1.19
CA VAL A 87 -2.73 -3.95 0.48
C VAL A 87 -1.43 -3.24 0.87
N ASN A 88 -0.47 -4.01 1.34
CA ASN A 88 0.91 -3.57 1.56
C ASN A 88 1.79 -4.19 0.50
N GLY A 89 2.82 -3.49 0.07
CA GLY A 89 3.88 -4.10 -0.73
C GLY A 89 4.91 -3.10 -1.18
N TYR A 90 5.81 -3.56 -2.02
CA TYR A 90 6.88 -2.75 -2.58
C TYR A 90 6.73 -2.66 -4.09
N VAL A 91 7.21 -1.55 -4.65
CA VAL A 91 7.16 -1.24 -6.07
C VAL A 91 8.57 -0.94 -6.56
N ILE A 92 9.00 -1.70 -7.58
CA ILE A 92 10.22 -1.46 -8.33
C ILE A 92 9.83 -0.83 -9.66
N CYS A 93 10.14 0.45 -9.85
CA CYS A 93 9.94 1.11 -11.13
C CYS A 93 10.92 0.55 -12.17
N LYS A 94 10.46 0.31 -13.40
CA LYS A 94 11.33 -0.21 -14.47
C LYS A 94 12.56 0.67 -14.72
N SER A 95 12.42 1.99 -14.56
CA SER A 95 13.48 2.99 -14.71
C SER A 95 14.62 2.90 -13.68
N SER A 96 14.45 2.12 -12.60
CA SER A 96 15.45 1.97 -11.55
C SER A 96 16.61 1.03 -11.93
N ASN A 97 16.41 0.17 -12.93
CA ASN A 97 17.29 -0.96 -13.26
C ASN A 97 17.60 -1.90 -12.07
N LEU A 98 16.83 -1.83 -10.98
CA LEU A 98 16.99 -2.74 -9.85
C LEU A 98 16.47 -4.12 -10.19
N THR A 99 17.24 -5.14 -9.86
CA THR A 99 16.76 -6.52 -9.83
C THR A 99 15.90 -6.75 -8.59
N ILE A 100 15.06 -7.79 -8.64
CA ILE A 100 14.24 -8.19 -7.48
C ILE A 100 15.15 -8.52 -6.28
N LYS A 101 16.26 -9.23 -6.49
CA LYS A 101 17.20 -9.58 -5.41
C LYS A 101 17.86 -8.37 -4.75
N GLU A 102 18.17 -7.33 -5.51
CA GLU A 102 18.70 -6.08 -4.96
C GLU A 102 17.64 -5.32 -4.17
N ALA A 103 16.41 -5.28 -4.69
CA ALA A 103 15.28 -4.68 -3.99
C ALA A 103 15.00 -5.39 -2.66
N GLU A 104 14.98 -6.73 -2.64
CA GLU A 104 14.80 -7.53 -1.43
C GLU A 104 15.87 -7.22 -0.37
N LYS A 105 17.15 -7.09 -0.77
CA LYS A 105 18.22 -6.68 0.16
C LYS A 105 18.00 -5.29 0.75
N LEU A 106 17.56 -4.33 -0.06
CA LEU A 106 17.25 -2.97 0.40
C LEU A 106 16.04 -2.96 1.35
N ILE A 107 15.03 -3.77 1.06
CA ILE A 107 13.86 -3.95 1.93
C ILE A 107 14.29 -4.53 3.28
N GLN A 108 15.08 -5.60 3.28
CA GLN A 108 15.60 -6.21 4.50
C GLN A 108 16.43 -5.22 5.34
N ALA A 109 17.30 -4.44 4.70
CA ALA A 109 18.09 -3.42 5.36
C ALA A 109 17.20 -2.34 6.01
N SER A 110 16.06 -2.00 5.40
CA SER A 110 15.13 -1.01 5.96
C SER A 110 14.46 -1.46 7.27
N TYR A 111 14.28 -2.77 7.46
CA TYR A 111 13.76 -3.32 8.71
C TYR A 111 14.79 -3.27 9.84
N ALA A 112 16.07 -3.51 9.52
CA ALA A 112 17.15 -3.49 10.52
C ALA A 112 17.40 -2.09 11.11
N VAL A 113 17.04 -1.03 10.39
CA VAL A 113 17.16 0.37 10.86
C VAL A 113 15.95 0.80 11.71
N SER A 114 14.88 0.01 11.73
CA SER A 114 13.63 0.31 12.47
C SER A 114 13.56 -0.36 13.86
N LEU A 115 14.65 -1.01 14.29
CA LEU A 115 14.86 -1.56 15.63
C LEU A 115 15.84 -0.69 16.41
#